data_AF-A0A1B2HZM1-F1
#
_entry.id   AF-A0A1B2HZM1-F1
#
_cell.length_a   1.000
_cell.length_b   1.000
_cell.length_c   1.000
_cell.angle_alpha   90.00
_cell.angle_beta   90.00
_cell.angle_gamma   90.00
#
_symmetry.space_group_name_H-M   'P 1'
#
loop_
_entity.id
_entity.type
_entity.pdbx_description
1 polymer ?
#
loop_
_entity_poly.entity_id
_entity_poly.type
_entity_poly.pdbx_seq_one_letter_code
_entity_poly.pdbx_strand_id
1 'polypeptide(L)' 'MEFLRREPVLLQAAFLALVNLLVAFGLVELTAEQTGALVGLLAAALGLWARQLVTPLSTLRERRKEKP' A
#
# COMPACT_ATOMS: atom_id res chain seq x y z
N MET A 1 2.32 9.04 14.35
CA MET A 1 3.38 8.63 13.38
C MET A 1 4.00 7.27 13.70
N GLU A 2 4.05 6.82 14.96
CA GLU A 2 4.64 5.52 15.33
C GLU A 2 3.85 4.30 14.80
N PHE A 3 2.52 4.39 14.81
CA PHE A 3 1.64 3.33 14.30
C PHE A 3 1.88 3.05 12.80
N LEU A 4 2.20 4.09 12.01
CA LEU A 4 2.54 3.96 10.58
C LEU A 4 3.73 3.05 10.31
N ARG A 5 4.68 3.00 11.23
CA ARG A 5 5.88 2.18 11.10
C ARG A 5 5.73 0.81 11.73
N ARG A 6 4.82 0.64 12.70
CA ARG A 6 4.57 -0.64 13.37
C ARG A 6 3.78 -1.61 12.50
N GLU A 7 2.73 -1.13 11.84
CA GLU A 7 1.80 -1.99 11.09
C GLU A 7 1.47 -1.41 9.71
N PRO A 8 2.48 -1.24 8.83
CA PRO A 8 2.30 -0.59 7.53
C PRO A 8 1.32 -1.34 6.62
N VAL A 9 1.26 -2.67 6.73
CA VAL A 9 0.35 -3.52 5.93
C VAL A 9 -1.10 -3.34 6.37
N LEU A 10 -1.36 -3.25 7.67
CA LEU A 10 -2.71 -3.02 8.19
C LEU A 10 -3.25 -1.67 7.69
N LEU A 11 -2.40 -0.63 7.72
CA LEU A 11 -2.79 0.69 7.24
C LEU A 11 -3.03 0.74 5.74
N GLN A 12 -2.19 0.08 4.95
CA GLN A 12 -2.43 -0.11 3.52
C GLN A 12 -3.81 -0.75 3.28
N ALA A 13 -4.11 -1.85 3.98
CA ALA A 13 -5.35 -2.59 3.78
C ALA A 13 -6.56 -1.76 4.23
N ALA A 14 -6.48 -1.11 5.39
CA ALA A 14 -7.55 -0.27 5.93
C ALA A 14 -7.85 0.92 5.01
N PHE A 15 -6.82 1.58 4.47
CA PHE A 15 -7.00 2.70 3.55
C PHE A 15 -7.65 2.25 2.24
N LEU A 16 -7.17 1.15 1.64
CA LEU A 16 -7.77 0.63 0.40
C LEU A 16 -9.22 0.18 0.61
N ALA A 17 -9.51 -0.45 1.76
CA ALA A 17 -10.87 -0.82 2.13
C ALA A 17 -11.78 0.40 2.31
N LEU A 18 -11.29 1.48 2.93
CA LEU A 18 -12.05 2.73 3.07
C LEU A 18 -12.40 3.31 1.69
N VAL A 19 -11.44 3.39 0.77
CA VAL A 19 -11.69 3.88 -0.59
C VAL A 19 -12.75 3.04 -1.29
N ASN A 20 -12.62 1.71 -1.23
CA ASN A 20 -13.62 0.79 -1.79
C ASN A 20 -15.01 1.01 -1.19
N LEU A 21 -15.09 1.27 0.12
CA LEU A 21 -16.34 1.53 0.81
C LEU A 21 -16.99 2.84 0.32
N LEU A 22 -16.21 3.90 0.14
CA LEU A 22 -16.72 5.17 -0.40
C LEU A 22 -17.30 5.00 -1.80
N VAL A 23 -16.61 4.24 -2.66
CA VAL A 23 -17.11 3.93 -4.01
C VAL A 23 -18.37 3.05 -3.94
N ALA A 24 -18.37 2.03 -3.08
CA ALA A 24 -19.51 1.13 -2.93
C ALA A 24 -20.78 1.81 -2.42
N PHE A 25 -20.67 2.79 -1.53
CA PHE A 25 -21.80 3.59 -1.07
C PHE A 25 -22.22 4.70 -2.04
N GLY A 26 -21.57 4.81 -3.21
CA GLY A 26 -21.89 5.83 -4.21
C GLY A 26 -21.55 7.25 -3.76
N LEU A 27 -20.64 7.42 -2.78
CA LEU A 27 -20.18 8.73 -2.36
C LEU A 27 -19.27 9.39 -3.42
N VAL A 28 -18.78 8.59 -4.37
CA VAL A 28 -18.06 9.03 -5.56
C VAL A 28 -18.67 8.29 -6.75
N GLU A 29 -19.19 9.04 -7.72
CA GLU A 29 -19.70 8.47 -8.96
C GLU A 29 -18.53 8.11 -9.88
N LEU A 30 -18.22 6.82 -9.99
CA LEU A 30 -17.21 6.27 -10.88
C LEU A 30 -17.84 5.18 -11.73
N THR A 31 -17.44 5.07 -13.00
CA THR A 31 -17.78 3.89 -13.80
C THR A 31 -17.07 2.64 -13.23
N ALA A 32 -17.50 1.46 -13.67
CA ALA A 32 -16.89 0.20 -13.25
C ALA A 32 -15.40 0.15 -13.65
N GLU A 33 -15.06 0.64 -14.84
CA GLU A 33 -13.69 0.70 -15.35
C GLU A 33 -12.84 1.67 -14.54
N GLN A 34 -13.38 2.84 -14.20
CA GLN A 34 -12.70 3.84 -13.37
C GLN A 34 -12.45 3.32 -11.96
N THR A 35 -13.43 2.62 -11.39
CA THR A 35 -13.30 1.96 -10.08
C THR A 35 -12.19 0.91 -10.11
N GLY A 36 -12.20 0.02 -11.11
CA GLY A 36 -11.16 -0.99 -11.27
C GLY A 36 -9.76 -0.39 -11.43
N ALA A 37 -9.63 0.65 -12.24
CA ALA A 37 -8.36 1.36 -12.45
C ALA A 37 -7.86 2.02 -11.17
N LEU A 38 -8.74 2.71 -10.43
CA LEU A 38 -8.41 3.36 -9.16
C LEU A 38 -7.92 2.34 -8.12
N VAL A 39 -8.67 1.24 -7.94
CA VAL A 39 -8.33 0.20 -6.97
C VAL A 39 -7.02 -0.48 -7.33
N GLY A 40 -6.81 -0.81 -8.60
CA GLY A 40 -5.57 -1.40 -9.08
C GLY A 40 -4.36 -0.49 -8.85
N LEU A 41 -4.49 0.80 -9.18
CA LEU A 41 -3.42 1.79 -8.99
C LEU A 41 -3.09 1.97 -7.50
N LEU A 42 -4.11 2.11 -6.63
CA LEU A 42 -3.92 2.25 -5.19
C LEU A 42 -3.28 1.01 -4.59
N ALA A 43 -3.73 -0.19 -4.97
CA ALA A 43 -3.15 -1.44 -4.49
C ALA A 43 -1.66 -1.55 -4.85
N ALA A 44 -1.29 -1.21 -6.09
CA ALA A 44 0.10 -1.21 -6.54
C ALA A 44 0.96 -0.18 -5.79
N ALA A 45 0.47 1.05 -5.65
CA ALA A 45 1.19 2.13 -4.98
C ALA A 45 1.40 1.83 -3.49
N LEU A 46 0.34 1.42 -2.79
CA LEU A 46 0.41 1.08 -1.37
C LEU A 46 1.26 -0.17 -1.14
N GLY A 47 1.19 -1.17 -2.02
CA GLY A 47 2.01 -2.37 -1.93
C GLY A 47 3.50 -2.07 -2.09
N LEU A 48 3.87 -1.19 -3.03
CA LEU A 48 5.24 -0.71 -3.17
C LEU A 48 5.71 0.05 -1.94
N TRP A 49 4.86 0.92 -1.40
CA TRP A 49 5.15 1.68 -0.19
C TRP A 49 5.35 0.78 1.04
N ALA A 50 4.41 -0.14 1.31
CA ALA A 50 4.52 -1.07 2.43
C ALA A 50 5.74 -1.99 2.29
N ARG A 51 6.08 -2.42 1.07
CA ARG A 51 7.31 -3.20 0.81
C ARG A 51 8.57 -2.45 1.24
N GLN A 52 8.66 -1.14 1.00
CA GLN A 52 9.81 -0.33 1.41
C GLN A 52 9.95 -0.25 2.94
N LEU A 53 8.83 -0.33 3.67
CA LEU A 53 8.80 -0.28 5.13
C LEU A 53 9.08 -1.64 5.79
N VAL A 54 8.60 -2.74 5.20
CA VAL A 54 8.76 -4.11 5.75
C VAL A 54 10.10 -4.73 5.36
N THR A 55 10.57 -4.51 4.12
CA THR A 55 11.84 -5.08 3.63
C THR A 55 12.65 -3.98 2.92
N PRO A 56 13.33 -3.11 3.67
CA PRO A 56 14.12 -2.04 3.06
C PRO A 56 15.28 -2.63 2.24
N LEU A 57 15.42 -2.20 0.98
CA LEU A 57 16.53 -2.63 0.12
C LEU A 57 17.90 -2.19 0.66
N SER A 58 17.95 -1.13 1.46
CA SER A 58 19.15 -0.66 2.16
C SER A 58 19.73 -1.74 3.07
N THR A 59 18.90 -2.38 3.90
CA THR A 59 19.29 -3.48 4.79
C THR A 59 19.77 -4.72 4.03
N LEU A 60 19.23 -4.99 2.84
CA LEU A 60 19.70 -6.10 2.00
C LEU A 60 21.06 -5.81 1.35
N ARG A 61 21.32 -4.55 0.97
CA ARG A 61 22.59 -4.12 0.38
C ARG A 61 23.73 -4.17 1.39
N GLU A 62 23.46 -3.86 2.64
CA GLU A 62 24.42 -3.91 3.75
C GLU A 62 24.85 -5.35 4.06
N ARG A 63 23.89 -6.27 4.25
CA ARG A 63 24.20 -7.71 4.45
C ARG A 63 24.98 -8.36 3.32
N ARG A 64 24.85 -7.89 2.07
CA ARG A 64 25.64 -8.40 0.93
C ARG A 64 27.10 -7.97 1.01
N LYS A 65 27.41 -6.79 1.54
CA LYS A 65 28.78 -6.30 1.70
C LYS A 65 29.53 -6.98 2.84
N GLU A 66 28.82 -7.49 3.84
CA GLU A 66 29.40 -8.19 5.01
C GLU A 66 29.70 -9.68 4.77
N LYS A 67 29.26 -10.25 3.63
CA LYS A 67 29.60 -11.63 3.26
C LYS A 67 30.95 -11.62 2.51
N PRO A 68 32.03 -12.19 3.08
CA PRO A 68 33.34 -12.28 2.44
C PRO A 68 33.32 -13.20 1.21
#